data_AF-X1B3R2-F1
#
_entry.id   AF-X1B3R2-F1
#
_cell.length_a   1.000
_cell.length_b   1.000
_cell.length_c   1.000
_cell.angle_alpha   90.00
_cell.angle_beta   90.00
_cell.angle_gamma   90.00
#
_symmetry.space_group_name_H-M   'P 1'
#
loop_
_entity.id
_entity.type
_entity.pdbx_description
1 polymer ?
#
loop_
_entity_poly.entity_id
_entity_poly.type
_entity_poly.pdbx_seq_one_letter_code
_entity_poly.pdbx_strand_id
1 'polypeptide(L)'
;NAFRLSGAHNICILLSSSKLDKLDNIVNYHFRSDPDITSVSMNMITEIAKDFILPIDFKSEEHTPTLEEGCGAKCKFKMAQLKGLADTLE
;
A
#
# COMPACT_ATOMS: atom_id res chain seq x y z
N ASN A 1 3.94 -1.19 -1.02
CA ASN A 1 3.06 -2.16 -0.33
C ASN A 1 3.28 -2.04 1.17
N ALA A 2 2.21 -2.08 1.98
CA ALA A 2 2.29 -2.02 3.43
C ALA A 2 1.37 -3.09 4.05
N PHE A 3 1.89 -3.86 4.99
CA PHE A 3 1.23 -5.01 5.60
C PHE A 3 1.21 -4.87 7.11
N ARG A 4 0.08 -5.21 7.73
CA ARG A 4 0.01 -5.34 9.18
C ARG A 4 0.47 -6.74 9.59
N LEU A 5 1.31 -6.83 10.61
CA LEU A 5 1.86 -8.08 11.13
C LEU A 5 1.50 -8.24 12.62
N SER A 6 1.50 -9.48 13.11
CA SER A 6 1.26 -9.82 14.52
C SER A 6 2.55 -10.11 15.31
N GLY A 7 3.72 -9.93 14.69
CA GLY A 7 5.03 -10.26 15.28
C GLY A 7 5.66 -9.11 16.07
N ALA A 8 7.00 -9.14 16.20
CA ALA A 8 7.78 -8.11 16.90
C ALA A 8 7.62 -6.70 16.30
N HIS A 9 7.28 -6.63 15.01
CA HIS A 9 6.88 -5.40 14.33
C HIS A 9 5.44 -5.56 13.86
N ASN A 10 4.65 -4.50 14.02
CA ASN A 10 3.23 -4.48 13.66
C ASN A 10 2.98 -4.03 12.21
N ILE A 11 3.98 -3.44 11.55
CA ILE A 11 3.89 -2.94 10.18
C ILE A 11 5.14 -3.40 9.40
N CYS A 12 4.94 -3.88 8.17
CA CYS A 12 5.99 -4.18 7.20
C CYS A 12 5.71 -3.42 5.91
N ILE A 13 6.71 -2.70 5.39
CA ILE A 13 6.58 -1.89 4.19
C ILE A 13 7.64 -2.34 3.18
N LEU A 14 7.18 -2.66 1.96
CA LEU A 14 8.07 -2.91 0.82
C LEU A 14 8.29 -1.60 0.08
N LEU A 15 9.52 -1.10 0.12
CA LEU A 15 9.99 0.10 -0.55
C LEU A 15 11.01 -0.28 -1.63
N SER A 16 10.95 0.41 -2.77
CA SER A 16 11.91 0.24 -3.86
C SER A 16 12.49 1.58 -4.28
N SER A 17 13.79 1.61 -4.52
CA SER A 17 14.47 2.78 -5.06
C SER A 17 15.76 2.37 -5.78
N SER A 18 16.22 3.19 -6.72
CA SER A 18 17.52 3.02 -7.37
C SER A 18 18.68 3.54 -6.53
N LYS A 19 18.41 4.32 -5.46
CA LYS A 19 19.42 4.92 -4.58
C LYS A 19 19.16 4.53 -3.14
N LEU A 20 20.15 3.92 -2.49
CA LEU A 20 20.05 3.50 -1.09
C LEU A 20 19.87 4.69 -0.14
N ASP A 21 20.61 5.78 -0.36
CA ASP A 21 20.51 6.99 0.46
C ASP A 21 19.10 7.58 0.48
N LYS A 22 18.35 7.40 -0.62
CA LYS A 22 16.95 7.84 -0.69
C LYS A 22 16.06 7.00 0.22
N LEU A 23 16.28 5.69 0.29
CA LEU A 23 15.54 4.80 1.19
C LEU A 23 15.84 5.15 2.64
N ASP A 24 17.11 5.34 2.99
CA ASP A 24 17.46 5.66 4.38
C ASP A 24 16.91 7.03 4.80
N ASN A 25 16.94 8.04 3.91
CA ASN A 25 16.32 9.33 4.18
C ASN A 25 14.79 9.22 4.39
N ILE A 26 14.09 8.42 3.58
CA ILE A 26 12.66 8.17 3.75
C ILE A 26 12.41 7.52 5.12
N VAL A 27 13.20 6.51 5.47
CA VAL A 27 13.06 5.79 6.74
C VAL A 27 13.32 6.71 7.94
N ASN A 28 14.38 7.51 7.87
CA ASN A 28 14.77 8.47 8.91
C ASN A 28 13.71 9.56 9.12
N TYR A 29 13.25 10.17 8.03
CA TYR A 29 12.38 11.35 8.07
C TYR A 29 10.91 11.01 8.35
N HIS A 30 10.41 9.86 7.90
CA HIS A 30 9.00 9.52 8.07
C HIS A 30 8.73 8.58 9.23
N PHE A 31 9.71 7.75 9.62
CA PHE A 31 9.47 6.71 10.62
C PHE A 31 10.32 6.88 11.88
N ARG A 32 11.63 7.08 11.75
CA ARG A 32 12.50 7.18 12.94
C ARG A 32 12.34 8.48 13.72
N SER A 33 11.90 9.56 13.08
CA SER A 33 11.64 10.84 13.74
C SER A 33 10.27 10.94 14.42
N ASP A 34 9.39 9.96 14.20
CA ASP A 34 8.04 9.97 14.76
C ASP A 34 8.08 9.42 16.20
N PRO A 35 7.66 10.20 17.22
CA PRO A 35 7.66 9.75 18.61
C PRO A 35 6.70 8.57 18.87
N ASP A 36 5.71 8.34 18.01
CA ASP A 36 4.75 7.23 18.17
C ASP A 36 5.33 5.89 17.65
N ILE A 37 6.49 5.92 17.00
CA ILE A 37 7.15 4.74 16.44
C ILE A 37 8.25 4.24 17.40
N THR A 38 8.02 3.07 18.00
CA THR A 38 8.94 2.49 18.98
C THR A 38 10.22 1.92 18.35
N SER A 39 10.12 1.29 17.17
CA SER A 39 11.25 0.64 16.53
C SER A 39 11.07 0.52 15.03
N VAL A 40 12.16 0.71 14.27
CA VAL A 40 12.18 0.53 12.82
C VAL A 40 13.38 -0.32 12.43
N SER A 41 13.13 -1.36 11.64
CA SER A 41 14.16 -2.20 11.03
C SER A 41 14.05 -2.16 9.50
N MET A 42 15.19 -2.04 8.83
CA MET A 42 15.28 -2.02 7.37
C MET A 42 16.13 -3.20 6.89
N ASN A 43 15.54 -4.06 6.06
CA ASN A 43 16.25 -5.16 5.42
C ASN A 43 16.42 -4.84 3.93
N MET A 44 17.67 -4.86 3.45
CA MET A 44 17.96 -4.65 2.03
C MET A 44 17.88 -5.97 1.28
N ILE A 45 17.10 -5.99 0.20
CA ILE A 45 16.99 -7.14 -0.71
C ILE A 45 17.78 -6.79 -1.96
N THR A 46 18.90 -7.47 -2.20
CA THR A 46 19.76 -7.26 -3.38
C THR A 46 19.36 -8.15 -4.56
N GLU A 47 18.81 -9.34 -4.26
CA GLU A 47 18.45 -10.35 -5.25
C GLU A 47 17.12 -11.00 -4.90
N ILE A 48 16.36 -11.34 -5.93
CA ILE A 48 15.05 -11.96 -5.82
C ILE A 48 15.14 -13.36 -6.44
N ALA A 49 14.94 -14.40 -5.63
CA ALA A 49 15.07 -15.78 -6.10
C ALA A 49 13.92 -16.22 -7.03
N LYS A 50 12.73 -15.65 -6.83
CA LYS A 50 11.51 -15.88 -7.61
C LYS A 50 10.69 -14.61 -7.63
N ASP A 51 9.99 -14.37 -8.73
CA ASP A 51 9.10 -13.22 -8.85
C ASP A 51 8.15 -13.13 -7.66
N PHE A 52 8.12 -11.97 -7.02
CA PHE A 52 7.19 -11.68 -5.93
C PHE A 52 5.83 -11.35 -6.53
N ILE A 53 4.99 -12.38 -6.70
CA ILE A 53 3.61 -12.25 -7.13
C ILE A 53 2.75 -12.14 -5.87
N LEU A 54 2.00 -11.04 -5.73
CA LEU A 54 1.04 -10.86 -4.66
C LEU A 54 -0.35 -11.29 -5.16
N PRO A 55 -0.86 -12.48 -4.81
CA PRO A 55 -2.20 -12.89 -5.20
C PRO A 55 -3.22 -12.08 -4.38
N ILE A 56 -3.86 -11.12 -5.03
CA ILE A 56 -4.97 -10.36 -4.44
C ILE A 56 -6.24 -10.84 -5.12
N ASP A 57 -7.20 -11.32 -4.32
CA ASP A 57 -8.53 -11.63 -4.81
C ASP A 57 -9.48 -10.45 -4.58
N PHE A 58 -9.57 -9.58 -5.59
CA PHE A 58 -10.47 -8.43 -5.58
C PHE A 58 -11.96 -8.82 -5.63
N LYS A 59 -12.31 -10.10 -5.83
CA LYS A 59 -13.73 -10.55 -5.82
C LYS A 59 -14.36 -10.45 -4.43
N SER A 60 -13.54 -10.33 -3.39
CA SER A 60 -13.99 -10.20 -1.99
C SER A 60 -14.23 -8.74 -1.56
N GLU A 61 -13.85 -7.76 -2.39
CA GLU A 61 -14.05 -6.34 -2.08
C GLU A 61 -15.48 -5.89 -2.45
N GLU A 62 -16.12 -5.13 -1.56
CA GLU A 62 -17.43 -4.56 -1.82
C GLU A 62 -17.30 -3.43 -2.85
N HIS A 63 -17.87 -3.61 -4.03
CA HIS A 63 -17.78 -2.64 -5.14
C HIS A 63 -18.71 -1.43 -4.95
N THR A 64 -19.13 -1.16 -3.72
CA THR A 64 -19.96 -0.02 -3.33
C THR A 64 -19.38 0.71 -2.12
N PRO A 65 -18.13 1.20 -2.20
CA PRO A 65 -17.46 1.85 -1.08
C PRO A 65 -18.22 3.11 -0.64
N THR A 66 -18.28 3.35 0.66
CA THR A 66 -18.92 4.48 1.32
C THR A 66 -18.07 5.76 1.21
N LEU A 67 -18.62 6.88 1.68
CA LEU A 67 -17.87 8.14 1.83
C LEU A 67 -16.74 8.00 2.87
N GLU A 68 -16.96 7.21 3.92
CA GLU A 68 -16.02 6.97 5.01
C GLU A 68 -14.81 6.14 4.56
N GLU A 69 -15.02 5.26 3.57
CA GLU A 69 -13.97 4.48 2.90
C GLU A 69 -13.23 5.28 1.80
N GLY A 70 -13.45 6.59 1.73
CA GLY A 70 -12.74 7.49 0.82
C GLY A 70 -13.32 7.59 -0.59
N CYS A 71 -14.43 6.92 -0.91
CA CYS A 71 -15.10 7.03 -2.21
C CYS A 71 -16.23 8.08 -2.17
N GLY A 72 -15.81 9.35 -2.20
CA GLY A 72 -16.71 10.51 -2.23
C GLY A 72 -17.25 10.88 -3.62
N ALA A 73 -17.85 12.07 -3.76
CA ALA A 73 -18.51 12.53 -4.99
C ALA A 73 -17.59 12.61 -6.24
N LYS A 74 -16.27 12.64 -6.04
CA LYS A 74 -15.25 12.65 -7.12
C LYS A 74 -14.68 11.26 -7.43
N CYS A 75 -15.23 10.21 -6.83
CA CYS A 75 -14.76 8.85 -7.02
C CYS A 75 -15.07 8.39 -8.46
N LYS A 76 -14.02 8.18 -9.26
CA LYS A 76 -14.13 7.86 -10.69
C LYS A 76 -14.97 6.60 -10.96
N PHE A 77 -14.85 5.61 -10.08
CA PHE A 77 -15.58 4.34 -10.17
C PHE A 77 -17.09 4.53 -10.01
N LYS A 78 -17.56 5.26 -8.97
CA LYS A 78 -18.99 5.61 -8.81
C LYS A 78 -19.51 6.43 -9.99
N MET A 79 -18.73 7.37 -10.50
CA MET A 79 -19.13 8.15 -11.68
C MET A 79 -19.25 7.27 -12.93
N ALA A 80 -18.42 6.23 -13.08
CA ALA A 80 -18.52 5.26 -14.17
C ALA A 80 -19.74 4.34 -14.01
N GLN A 81 -20.02 3.85 -12.79
CA GLN A 81 -21.24 3.08 -12.49
C GLN A 81 -22.51 3.88 -12.80
N LEU A 82 -22.60 5.13 -12.35
CA LEU A 82 -23.75 6.02 -12.63
C LEU A 82 -23.96 6.30 -14.12
N LYS A 83 -22.89 6.19 -14.93
CA LYS A 83 -22.93 6.38 -16.38
C LYS A 83 -23.10 5.06 -17.15
N GLY A 84 -23.21 3.92 -16.47
CA GLY A 84 -23.32 2.60 -17.09
C GLY A 84 -22.04 2.13 -17.79
N LEU A 85 -20.88 2.64 -17.39
CA LEU A 85 -19.56 2.36 -18.00
C LEU A 85 -18.65 1.48 -17.13
N ALA A 86 -19.17 0.98 -16.00
CA ALA A 86 -18.36 0.22 -15.04
C ALA A 86 -17.75 -1.05 -15.66
N ASP A 87 -18.49 -1.73 -16.54
CA ASP A 87 -18.08 -2.99 -17.18
C ASP A 87 -17.16 -2.80 -18.40
N THR A 88 -16.81 -1.55 -18.74
CA THR A 88 -15.90 -1.22 -19.86
C THR A 88 -14.50 -0.79 -19.42
N LEU A 89 -14.20 -0.90 -18.12
CA LEU A 89 -12.91 -0.53 -17.52
C LEU A 89 -11.96 -1.73 -17.32
N GLU A 90 -12.24 -2.87 -17.95
CA GLU A 90 -11.35 -4.05 -18.00
C GLU A 90 -10.10 -3.82 -18.87
#